data_AF-A0NK11-F1
#
_entry.id   AF-A0NK11-F1
#
_cell.length_a   1.000
_cell.length_b   1.000
_cell.length_c   1.000
_cell.angle_alpha   90.00
_cell.angle_beta   90.00
_cell.angle_gamma   90.00
#
_symmetry.space_group_name_H-M   'P 1'
#
loop_
_entity.id
_entity.type
_entity.pdbx_description
1 polymer ?
#
loop_
_entity_poly.entity_id
_entity_poly.type
_entity_poly.pdbx_seq_one_letter_code
_entity_poly.pdbx_strand_id
1 'polypeptide(L)'
;MTARTTTNVWKIKDVIMVGLIGVIFGALFFAFGLPWNAFVSMSGPIISFLASHSITAAVGASQISQQVATAATIGLWVMAGPIAALMIKKPGSALLGELLAAIIEMVIGSAWGVSDLIWGIMQGAGTEIGFALTGYKKPMLGLWFSTITSTIISFGYNYFNASYNKFPVNFTLALLVIWFVSIFIFSGIIIFIIYKILQKAKLAK
;
A
#
# COMPACT_ATOMS: atom_id res chain seq x y z
N MET A 1 -2.92 32.41 -32.65
CA MET A 1 -3.43 31.31 -31.81
C MET A 1 -2.38 30.97 -30.77
N THR A 2 -2.52 31.48 -29.54
CA THR A 2 -1.61 31.18 -28.42
C THR A 2 -1.94 29.80 -27.88
N ALA A 3 -1.05 28.83 -28.12
CA ALA A 3 -1.14 27.51 -27.51
C ALA A 3 -1.01 27.67 -25.98
N ARG A 4 -2.10 27.42 -25.24
CA ARG A 4 -2.05 27.23 -23.79
C ARG A 4 -1.25 25.96 -23.52
N THR A 5 0.04 26.09 -23.23
CA THR A 5 0.79 25.06 -22.52
C THR A 5 0.19 24.95 -21.12
N THR A 6 -0.72 24.00 -20.92
CA THR A 6 -1.20 23.64 -19.57
C THR A 6 -0.05 22.97 -18.84
N THR A 7 0.85 23.76 -18.27
CA THR A 7 1.94 23.25 -17.44
C THR A 7 1.33 22.53 -16.24
N ASN A 8 1.77 21.30 -16.00
CA ASN A 8 1.39 20.42 -14.87
C ASN A 8 1.92 20.98 -13.52
N VAL A 9 1.67 22.25 -13.24
CA VAL A 9 2.25 22.97 -12.10
C VAL A 9 1.42 22.69 -10.87
N TRP A 10 2.08 22.23 -9.82
CA TRP A 10 1.49 22.05 -8.50
C TRP A 10 0.91 23.36 -7.97
N LYS A 11 -0.33 23.32 -7.48
CA LYS A 11 -0.97 24.46 -6.81
C LYS A 11 -0.94 24.22 -5.31
N ILE A 12 -1.00 25.30 -4.53
CA ILE A 12 -1.05 25.24 -3.07
C ILE A 12 -2.17 24.30 -2.59
N LYS A 13 -3.35 24.39 -3.20
CA LYS A 13 -4.47 23.49 -2.88
C LYS A 13 -4.14 22.00 -3.06
N ASP A 14 -3.29 21.65 -4.03
CA ASP A 14 -2.95 20.26 -4.32
C ASP A 14 -1.99 19.75 -3.25
N VAL A 15 -1.02 20.58 -2.84
CA VAL A 15 -0.10 20.28 -1.73
C VAL A 15 -0.86 20.06 -0.43
N ILE A 16 -1.81 20.94 -0.11
CA ILE A 16 -2.68 20.80 1.06
C ILE A 16 -3.49 19.49 0.97
N MET A 17 -3.99 19.15 -0.22
CA MET A 17 -4.78 17.94 -0.43
C MET A 17 -3.96 16.66 -0.25
N VAL A 18 -2.71 16.60 -0.75
CA VAL A 18 -1.80 15.47 -0.43
C VAL A 18 -1.53 15.41 1.07
N GLY A 19 -1.26 16.55 1.70
CA GLY A 19 -1.00 16.60 3.15
C GLY A 19 -2.17 16.05 3.96
N LEU A 20 -3.40 16.46 3.64
CA LEU A 20 -4.60 15.95 4.30
C LEU A 20 -4.80 14.44 4.07
N ILE A 21 -4.58 13.97 2.84
CA ILE A 21 -4.62 12.53 2.54
C ILE A 21 -3.57 11.78 3.36
N GLY A 22 -2.33 12.28 3.40
CA GLY A 22 -1.25 11.69 4.19
C GLY A 22 -1.58 11.61 5.67
N VAL A 23 -2.14 12.67 6.27
CA VAL A 23 -2.55 12.66 7.68
C VAL A 23 -3.67 11.64 7.94
N ILE A 24 -4.70 11.63 7.09
CA ILE A 24 -5.84 10.70 7.26
C ILE A 24 -5.39 9.25 7.10
N PHE A 25 -4.64 8.94 6.04
CA PHE A 25 -4.20 7.59 5.76
C PHE A 25 -3.08 7.13 6.69
N GLY A 26 -2.17 8.01 7.12
CA GLY A 26 -1.15 7.66 8.11
C GLY A 26 -1.76 7.27 9.46
N ALA A 27 -2.79 7.99 9.91
CA ALA A 27 -3.56 7.61 11.09
C ALA A 27 -4.29 6.26 10.89
N LEU A 28 -4.85 6.02 9.70
CA LEU A 28 -5.47 4.73 9.35
C LEU A 28 -4.44 3.59 9.35
N PHE A 29 -3.27 3.78 8.76
CA PHE A 29 -2.20 2.77 8.70
C PHE A 29 -1.75 2.38 10.10
N PHE A 30 -1.49 3.37 10.95
CA PHE A 30 -1.21 3.14 12.37
C PHE A 30 -2.34 2.36 13.06
N ALA A 31 -3.60 2.79 12.87
CA ALA A 31 -4.76 2.16 13.50
C ALA A 31 -4.95 0.70 13.05
N PHE A 32 -4.68 0.38 11.78
CA PHE A 32 -4.70 -0.99 11.28
C PHE A 32 -3.45 -1.79 11.69
N GLY A 33 -2.32 -1.12 11.93
CA GLY A 33 -1.11 -1.72 12.45
C GLY A 33 -1.27 -2.31 13.86
N LEU A 34 -2.15 -1.74 14.69
CA LEU A 34 -2.42 -2.27 16.04
C LEU A 34 -3.02 -3.69 16.04
N PRO A 35 -4.20 -3.95 15.42
CA PRO A 35 -4.76 -5.29 15.35
C PRO A 35 -3.89 -6.24 14.53
N TRP A 36 -3.14 -5.71 13.56
CA TRP A 36 -2.17 -6.48 12.79
C TRP A 36 -1.06 -7.07 13.67
N ASN A 37 -0.41 -6.22 14.47
CA ASN A 37 0.66 -6.64 15.36
C ASN A 37 0.15 -7.60 16.44
N ALA A 38 -1.06 -7.37 16.95
CA ALA A 38 -1.71 -8.32 17.86
C ALA A 38 -1.96 -9.68 17.20
N PHE A 39 -2.49 -9.71 15.97
CA PHE A 39 -2.73 -10.96 15.24
C PHE A 39 -1.43 -11.75 15.00
N VAL A 40 -0.39 -11.08 14.51
CA VAL A 40 0.89 -11.74 14.20
C VAL A 40 1.57 -12.25 15.48
N SER A 41 1.59 -11.45 16.55
CA SER A 41 2.19 -11.84 17.83
C SER A 41 1.46 -13.00 18.53
N MET A 42 0.14 -13.13 18.34
CA MET A 42 -0.65 -14.23 18.87
C MET A 42 -0.59 -15.50 18.00
N SER A 43 -0.29 -15.38 16.71
CA SER A 43 -0.29 -16.53 15.80
C SER A 43 0.72 -17.61 16.19
N GLY A 44 1.93 -17.25 16.63
CA GLY A 44 2.95 -18.21 17.07
C GLY A 44 2.55 -19.01 18.31
N PRO A 45 2.19 -18.37 19.43
CA PRO A 45 1.72 -19.06 20.64
C PRO A 45 0.48 -19.94 20.40
N ILE A 46 -0.49 -19.47 19.61
CA ILE A 46 -1.69 -20.25 19.27
C ILE A 46 -1.34 -21.51 18.51
N ILE A 47 -0.47 -21.41 17.49
CA ILE A 47 -0.04 -22.58 16.72
C ILE A 47 0.74 -23.54 17.60
N SER A 48 1.63 -23.04 18.46
CA SER A 48 2.38 -23.88 19.42
C SER A 48 1.45 -24.65 20.37
N PHE A 49 0.38 -23.99 20.84
CA PHE A 49 -0.58 -24.58 21.76
C PHE A 49 -1.49 -25.61 21.08
N LEU A 50 -2.06 -25.27 19.93
CA LEU A 50 -3.00 -26.15 19.21
C LEU A 50 -2.34 -27.35 18.57
N ALA A 51 -1.10 -27.18 18.09
CA ALA A 51 -0.45 -28.22 17.33
C ALA A 51 0.30 -29.22 18.24
N SER A 52 0.58 -28.93 19.51
CA SER A 52 1.46 -29.77 20.37
C SER A 52 2.82 -30.12 19.74
N HIS A 53 3.28 -29.28 18.81
CA HIS A 53 4.53 -29.49 18.08
C HIS A 53 5.72 -28.89 18.85
N SER A 54 6.92 -29.41 18.59
CA SER A 54 8.17 -28.85 19.14
C SER A 54 8.30 -27.35 18.83
N ILE A 55 9.02 -26.62 19.70
CA ILE A 55 9.25 -25.17 19.55
C ILE A 55 9.71 -24.81 18.13
N THR A 56 10.56 -25.66 17.52
CA THR A 56 11.05 -25.49 16.14
C THR A 56 9.93 -25.49 15.08
N ALA A 57 8.94 -26.38 15.20
CA ALA A 57 7.82 -26.45 14.26
C ALA A 57 6.80 -25.32 14.50
N ALA A 58 6.61 -24.90 15.74
CA ALA A 58 5.79 -23.73 16.07
C ALA A 58 6.38 -22.42 15.50
N VAL A 59 7.71 -22.25 15.59
CA VAL A 59 8.40 -21.09 15.01
C VAL A 59 8.29 -21.09 13.49
N GLY A 60 8.47 -22.23 12.82
CA GLY A 60 8.31 -22.32 11.36
C GLY A 60 6.91 -21.97 10.86
N ALA A 61 5.88 -22.48 11.53
CA ALA A 61 4.49 -22.18 11.18
C ALA A 61 4.10 -20.71 11.47
N SER A 62 4.65 -20.11 12.52
CA SER A 62 4.48 -18.68 12.83
C SER A 62 5.12 -17.77 11.77
N GLN A 63 6.22 -18.18 11.15
CA GLN A 63 6.83 -17.40 10.08
C GLN A 63 6.00 -17.47 8.80
N ILE A 64 5.44 -18.65 8.48
CA ILE A 64 4.55 -18.82 7.34
C ILE A 64 3.26 -18.01 7.53
N SER A 65 2.65 -18.04 8.72
CA SER A 65 1.44 -17.27 9.01
C SER A 65 1.71 -15.78 8.82
N GLN A 66 2.84 -15.26 9.28
CA GLN A 66 3.21 -13.86 9.09
C GLN A 66 3.32 -13.47 7.61
N GLN A 67 3.93 -14.30 6.76
CA GLN A 67 4.06 -13.97 5.33
C GLN A 67 2.72 -13.97 4.60
N VAL A 68 1.87 -14.97 4.88
CA VAL A 68 0.51 -15.05 4.30
C VAL A 68 -0.33 -13.88 4.77
N ALA A 69 -0.23 -13.56 6.05
CA ALA A 69 -0.89 -12.42 6.63
C ALA A 69 -0.43 -11.15 5.88
N THR A 70 0.87 -10.85 5.84
CA THR A 70 1.39 -9.64 5.19
C THR A 70 0.90 -9.53 3.75
N ALA A 71 0.96 -10.63 2.99
CA ALA A 71 0.45 -10.67 1.63
C ALA A 71 -1.06 -10.36 1.55
N ALA A 72 -1.86 -10.83 2.50
CA ALA A 72 -3.31 -10.62 2.51
C ALA A 72 -3.73 -9.19 2.88
N THR A 73 -2.92 -8.45 3.64
CA THR A 73 -3.30 -7.12 4.16
C THR A 73 -2.50 -5.97 3.60
N ILE A 74 -1.40 -6.22 2.87
CA ILE A 74 -0.54 -5.17 2.30
C ILE A 74 -1.32 -4.11 1.53
N GLY A 75 -2.41 -4.47 0.85
CA GLY A 75 -3.23 -3.53 0.10
C GLY A 75 -3.78 -2.37 0.94
N LEU A 76 -3.95 -2.55 2.25
CA LEU A 76 -4.36 -1.50 3.19
C LEU A 76 -3.34 -0.35 3.25
N TRP A 77 -2.05 -0.67 3.27
CA TRP A 77 -0.95 0.29 3.33
C TRP A 77 -0.58 0.90 1.97
N VAL A 78 -1.33 0.59 0.90
CA VAL A 78 -1.10 1.15 -0.46
C VAL A 78 -2.30 1.99 -0.91
N MET A 79 -3.10 2.47 0.04
CA MET A 79 -4.33 3.19 -0.26
C MET A 79 -4.14 4.69 -0.45
N ALA A 80 -3.10 5.30 0.16
CA ALA A 80 -2.94 6.75 0.16
C ALA A 80 -2.45 7.30 -1.19
N GLY A 81 -1.63 6.54 -1.90
CA GLY A 81 -1.08 6.90 -3.20
C GLY A 81 -2.16 6.97 -4.28
N PRO A 82 -2.96 5.91 -4.53
CA PRO A 82 -3.92 5.92 -5.62
C PRO A 82 -5.02 6.95 -5.41
N ILE A 83 -5.47 7.18 -4.17
CA ILE A 83 -6.46 8.24 -3.89
C ILE A 83 -5.88 9.63 -4.16
N ALA A 84 -4.62 9.89 -3.77
CA ALA A 84 -3.93 11.15 -4.06
C ALA A 84 -3.79 11.37 -5.57
N ALA A 85 -3.40 10.33 -6.33
CA ALA A 85 -3.31 10.40 -7.78
C ALA A 85 -4.65 10.60 -8.48
N LEU A 86 -5.73 9.95 -8.01
CA LEU A 86 -7.07 10.15 -8.55
C LEU A 86 -7.59 11.58 -8.30
N MET A 87 -7.27 12.16 -7.15
CA MET A 87 -7.74 13.51 -6.77
C MET A 87 -6.95 14.62 -7.46
N ILE A 88 -5.61 14.50 -7.49
CA ILE A 88 -4.72 15.57 -7.94
C ILE A 88 -4.38 15.44 -9.42
N LYS A 89 -4.25 14.20 -9.93
CA LYS A 89 -3.99 13.88 -11.33
C LYS A 89 -2.68 14.53 -11.84
N LYS A 90 -1.63 14.53 -11.02
CA LYS A 90 -0.30 15.08 -11.36
C LYS A 90 0.83 14.12 -11.04
N PRO A 91 1.95 14.18 -11.78
CA PRO A 91 3.16 13.45 -11.42
C PRO A 91 3.62 13.80 -9.99
N GLY A 92 4.02 12.77 -9.26
CA GLY A 92 4.45 12.79 -7.87
C GLY A 92 3.31 12.69 -6.85
N SER A 93 2.04 12.74 -7.27
CA SER A 93 0.93 12.77 -6.31
C SER A 93 0.72 11.45 -5.59
N ALA A 94 0.92 10.30 -6.24
CA ALA A 94 0.82 9.01 -5.58
C ALA A 94 1.99 8.80 -4.62
N LEU A 95 3.22 9.07 -5.08
CA LEU A 95 4.41 8.89 -4.25
C LEU A 95 4.37 9.77 -3.00
N LEU A 96 4.01 11.05 -3.14
CA LEU A 96 3.92 11.96 -2.00
C LEU A 96 2.78 11.59 -1.04
N GLY A 97 1.64 11.11 -1.57
CA GLY A 97 0.52 10.66 -0.76
C GLY A 97 0.90 9.51 0.17
N GLU A 98 1.55 8.48 -0.40
CA GLU A 98 1.99 7.30 0.37
C GLU A 98 3.14 7.63 1.31
N LEU A 99 4.13 8.41 0.85
CA LEU A 99 5.26 8.81 1.69
C LEU A 99 4.82 9.64 2.90
N LEU A 100 3.90 10.61 2.71
CA LEU A 100 3.39 11.39 3.83
C LEU A 100 2.56 10.53 4.79
N ALA A 101 1.77 9.58 4.27
CA ALA A 101 1.05 8.63 5.12
C ALA A 101 2.02 7.79 5.98
N ALA A 102 3.07 7.24 5.37
CA ALA A 102 4.10 6.49 6.08
C ALA A 102 4.88 7.33 7.12
N ILE A 103 5.18 8.60 6.81
CA ILE A 103 5.81 9.51 7.78
C ILE A 103 4.89 9.73 8.98
N ILE A 104 3.59 9.94 8.75
CA ILE A 104 2.62 10.15 9.83
C ILE A 104 2.46 8.87 10.67
N GLU A 105 2.36 7.70 10.04
CA GLU A 105 2.33 6.40 10.73
C GLU A 105 3.56 6.21 11.63
N MET A 106 4.76 6.47 11.10
CA MET A 106 6.00 6.41 11.87
C MET A 106 5.99 7.39 13.05
N VAL A 107 5.59 8.65 12.82
CA VAL A 107 5.59 9.71 13.85
C VAL A 107 4.60 9.42 14.97
N ILE A 108 3.45 8.80 14.67
CA ILE A 108 2.49 8.37 15.69
C ILE A 108 3.10 7.28 16.60
N GLY A 109 4.10 6.54 16.12
CA GLY A 109 4.83 5.53 16.89
C GLY A 109 4.52 4.11 16.44
N SER A 110 4.53 3.86 15.13
CA SER A 110 4.39 2.52 14.58
C SER A 110 5.45 1.55 15.10
N ALA A 111 5.14 0.26 15.09
CA ALA A 111 6.08 -0.79 15.48
C ALA A 111 7.25 -0.97 14.48
N TRP A 112 7.11 -0.45 13.26
CA TRP A 112 8.07 -0.62 12.16
C TRP A 112 9.04 0.56 12.02
N GLY A 113 8.74 1.71 12.64
CA GLY A 113 9.62 2.88 12.67
C GLY A 113 10.06 3.33 11.27
N VAL A 114 11.37 3.50 11.07
CA VAL A 114 11.94 3.98 9.80
C VAL A 114 11.64 3.04 8.62
N SER A 115 11.32 1.77 8.87
CA SER A 115 10.94 0.86 7.79
C SER A 115 9.68 1.32 7.06
N ASP A 116 8.77 2.05 7.72
CA ASP A 116 7.56 2.57 7.08
C ASP A 116 7.89 3.54 5.97
N LEU A 117 8.92 4.38 6.14
CA LEU A 117 9.33 5.32 5.09
C LEU A 117 9.84 4.57 3.86
N ILE A 118 10.60 3.50 4.06
CA ILE A 118 11.09 2.67 2.95
C ILE A 118 9.91 2.03 2.22
N TRP A 119 8.96 1.46 2.96
CA TRP A 119 7.74 0.88 2.39
C TRP A 119 6.89 1.91 1.67
N GLY A 120 6.67 3.09 2.25
CA GLY A 120 5.92 4.18 1.65
C GLY A 120 6.55 4.68 0.35
N ILE A 121 7.89 4.71 0.25
CA ILE A 121 8.58 5.00 -1.00
C ILE A 121 8.33 3.90 -2.03
N MET A 122 8.50 2.63 -1.67
CA MET A 122 8.34 1.51 -2.61
C MET A 122 6.89 1.37 -3.11
N GLN A 123 5.91 1.48 -2.21
CA GLN A 123 4.49 1.40 -2.51
C GLN A 123 4.01 2.64 -3.28
N GLY A 124 4.46 3.82 -2.87
CA GLY A 124 4.19 5.08 -3.55
C GLY A 124 4.78 5.11 -4.96
N ALA A 125 6.01 4.62 -5.13
CA ALA A 125 6.67 4.52 -6.44
C ALA A 125 5.95 3.52 -7.36
N GLY A 126 5.58 2.35 -6.84
CA GLY A 126 4.76 1.38 -7.58
C GLY A 126 3.46 2.02 -8.08
N THR A 127 2.76 2.73 -7.20
CA THR A 127 1.49 3.36 -7.55
C THR A 127 1.69 4.47 -8.59
N GLU A 128 2.69 5.32 -8.38
CA GLU A 128 3.06 6.43 -9.26
C GLU A 128 3.38 5.95 -10.68
N ILE A 129 4.09 4.82 -10.82
CA ILE A 129 4.39 4.22 -12.12
C ILE A 129 3.09 3.83 -12.84
N GLY A 130 2.14 3.20 -12.15
CA GLY A 130 0.83 2.85 -12.73
C GLY A 130 0.07 4.04 -13.30
N PHE A 131 0.05 5.16 -12.58
CA PHE A 131 -0.56 6.40 -13.08
C PHE A 131 0.25 7.07 -14.19
N ALA A 132 1.59 7.05 -14.08
CA ALA A 132 2.50 7.58 -15.08
C ALA A 132 2.36 6.87 -16.44
N LEU A 133 2.09 5.56 -16.47
CA LEU A 133 1.81 4.81 -17.71
C LEU A 133 0.59 5.35 -18.47
N THR A 134 -0.35 5.98 -17.78
CA THR A 134 -1.52 6.64 -18.40
C THR A 134 -1.32 8.13 -18.65
N GLY A 135 -0.13 8.64 -18.33
CA GLY A 135 0.23 10.05 -18.40
C GLY A 135 -0.69 10.95 -17.58
N TYR A 136 -1.33 10.41 -16.53
CA TYR A 136 -2.36 11.10 -15.74
C TYR A 136 -3.62 11.54 -16.51
N LYS A 137 -3.75 11.16 -17.79
CA LYS A 137 -4.87 11.55 -18.65
C LYS A 137 -6.11 10.68 -18.41
N LYS A 138 -5.90 9.41 -18.05
CA LYS A 138 -6.97 8.42 -17.80
C LYS A 138 -6.86 7.91 -16.36
N PRO A 139 -7.30 8.69 -15.35
CA PRO A 139 -7.06 8.36 -13.94
C PRO A 139 -7.62 6.99 -13.53
N MET A 140 -8.73 6.56 -14.13
CA MET A 140 -9.30 5.24 -13.84
C MET A 140 -8.46 4.09 -14.38
N LEU A 141 -7.86 4.26 -15.56
CA LEU A 141 -6.93 3.28 -16.10
C LEU A 141 -5.62 3.28 -15.31
N GLY A 142 -5.20 4.45 -14.83
CA GLY A 142 -4.05 4.61 -13.95
C GLY A 142 -4.22 3.85 -12.63
N LEU A 143 -5.43 3.87 -12.05
CA LEU A 143 -5.76 3.08 -10.85
C LEU A 143 -5.62 1.57 -11.09
N TRP A 144 -6.09 1.05 -12.23
CA TRP A 144 -5.96 -0.38 -12.51
C TRP A 144 -4.51 -0.78 -12.83
N PHE A 145 -3.74 0.09 -13.46
CA PHE A 145 -2.31 -0.17 -13.62
C PHE A 145 -1.53 -0.01 -12.31
N SER A 146 -1.97 0.86 -11.39
CA SER A 146 -1.33 1.03 -10.10
C SER A 146 -1.43 -0.24 -9.26
N THR A 147 -2.52 -1.02 -9.35
CA THR A 147 -2.60 -2.30 -8.62
C THR A 147 -1.52 -3.31 -9.08
N ILE A 148 -1.30 -3.42 -10.39
CA ILE A 148 -0.30 -4.31 -10.98
C ILE A 148 1.11 -3.82 -10.66
N THR A 149 1.39 -2.54 -10.92
CA THR A 149 2.72 -1.95 -10.72
C THR A 149 3.11 -1.89 -9.25
N SER A 150 2.19 -1.54 -8.34
CA SER A 150 2.41 -1.62 -6.89
C SER A 150 2.66 -3.04 -6.43
N THR A 151 1.96 -4.04 -6.99
CA THR A 151 2.24 -5.45 -6.68
C THR A 151 3.66 -5.82 -7.09
N ILE A 152 4.08 -5.51 -8.32
CA ILE A 152 5.42 -5.85 -8.82
C ILE A 152 6.51 -5.22 -7.95
N ILE A 153 6.39 -3.92 -7.64
CA ILE A 153 7.41 -3.20 -6.87
C ILE A 153 7.41 -3.63 -5.40
N SER A 154 6.25 -3.65 -4.73
CA SER A 154 6.18 -3.99 -3.30
C SER A 154 6.49 -5.47 -3.03
N PHE A 155 6.00 -6.38 -3.87
CA PHE A 155 6.35 -7.80 -3.78
C PHE A 155 7.81 -8.03 -4.14
N GLY A 156 8.33 -7.35 -5.17
CA GLY A 156 9.74 -7.43 -5.55
C GLY A 156 10.66 -6.99 -4.39
N TYR A 157 10.33 -5.88 -3.73
CA TYR A 157 11.03 -5.46 -2.52
C TYR A 157 10.94 -6.51 -1.40
N ASN A 158 9.73 -7.00 -1.12
CA ASN A 158 9.51 -8.00 -0.08
C ASN A 158 10.24 -9.31 -0.36
N TYR A 159 10.33 -9.71 -1.63
CA TYR A 159 11.01 -10.93 -2.05
C TYR A 159 12.47 -10.95 -1.61
N PHE A 160 13.17 -9.80 -1.76
CA PHE A 160 14.55 -9.67 -1.29
C PHE A 160 14.62 -9.49 0.22
N ASN A 161 13.78 -8.63 0.79
CA ASN A 161 13.79 -8.33 2.23
C ASN A 161 13.51 -9.57 3.09
N ALA A 162 12.51 -10.37 2.70
CA ALA A 162 12.11 -11.59 3.40
C ALA A 162 12.82 -12.85 2.89
N SER A 163 13.84 -12.71 2.02
CA SER A 163 14.63 -13.83 1.47
C SER A 163 13.77 -14.95 0.85
N TYR A 164 12.80 -14.58 0.02
CA TYR A 164 11.87 -15.53 -0.59
C TYR A 164 12.53 -16.57 -1.51
N ASN A 165 13.79 -16.33 -1.89
CA ASN A 165 14.68 -17.30 -2.53
C ASN A 165 14.81 -18.64 -1.75
N LYS A 166 14.57 -18.64 -0.44
CA LYS A 166 14.66 -19.83 0.42
C LYS A 166 13.36 -20.63 0.48
N PHE A 167 12.24 -20.09 0.01
CA PHE A 167 10.95 -20.78 0.02
C PHE A 167 10.70 -21.56 -1.27
N PRO A 168 9.86 -22.61 -1.23
CA PRO A 168 9.41 -23.30 -2.43
C PRO A 168 8.75 -22.33 -3.42
N VAL A 169 9.05 -22.48 -4.71
CA VAL A 169 8.53 -21.60 -5.78
C VAL A 169 6.99 -21.52 -5.76
N ASN A 170 6.31 -22.66 -5.54
CA ASN A 170 4.85 -22.70 -5.46
C ASN A 170 4.28 -21.85 -4.33
N PHE A 171 4.96 -21.82 -3.17
CA PHE A 171 4.55 -21.01 -2.04
C PHE A 171 4.71 -19.52 -2.35
N THR A 172 5.85 -19.14 -2.93
CA THR A 172 6.11 -17.75 -3.33
C THR A 172 5.13 -17.25 -4.40
N LEU A 173 4.76 -18.11 -5.36
CA LEU A 173 3.71 -17.80 -6.35
C LEU A 173 2.34 -17.63 -5.70
N ALA A 174 1.98 -18.48 -4.73
CA ALA A 174 0.73 -18.31 -3.99
C ALA A 174 0.71 -16.97 -3.24
N LEU A 175 1.82 -16.60 -2.59
CA LEU A 175 1.95 -15.30 -1.92
C LEU A 175 1.83 -14.14 -2.90
N LEU A 176 2.41 -14.23 -4.09
CA LEU A 176 2.26 -13.20 -5.13
C LEU A 176 0.80 -13.00 -5.53
N VAL A 177 0.04 -14.08 -5.68
CA VAL A 177 -1.39 -14.02 -6.01
C VAL A 177 -2.18 -13.37 -4.87
N ILE A 178 -1.95 -13.79 -3.63
CA ILE A 178 -2.61 -13.21 -2.45
C ILE A 178 -2.27 -11.72 -2.33
N TRP A 179 -1.01 -11.36 -2.54
CA TRP A 179 -0.52 -9.98 -2.53
C TRP A 179 -1.21 -9.12 -3.58
N PHE A 180 -1.31 -9.63 -4.81
CA PHE A 180 -2.02 -8.96 -5.88
C PHE A 180 -3.50 -8.76 -5.54
N VAL A 181 -4.18 -9.82 -5.05
CA VAL A 181 -5.59 -9.77 -4.67
C VAL A 181 -5.82 -8.75 -3.55
N SER A 182 -4.93 -8.69 -2.56
CA SER A 182 -4.99 -7.69 -1.49
C SER A 182 -4.93 -6.26 -2.05
N ILE A 183 -3.91 -5.95 -2.84
CA ILE A 183 -3.76 -4.62 -3.46
C ILE A 183 -4.96 -4.32 -4.37
N PHE A 184 -5.41 -5.28 -5.16
CA PHE A 184 -6.54 -5.11 -6.06
C PHE A 184 -7.83 -4.76 -5.31
N ILE A 185 -8.10 -5.41 -4.18
CA ILE A 185 -9.29 -5.15 -3.35
C ILE A 185 -9.17 -3.79 -2.65
N PHE A 186 -8.10 -3.55 -1.89
CA PHE A 186 -7.98 -2.36 -1.04
C PHE A 186 -7.59 -1.10 -1.83
N SER A 187 -6.49 -1.18 -2.57
CA SER A 187 -5.94 -0.06 -3.33
C SER A 187 -6.67 0.16 -4.67
N GLY A 188 -7.30 -0.89 -5.23
CA GLY A 188 -8.11 -0.80 -6.45
C GLY A 188 -9.59 -0.53 -6.17
N ILE A 189 -10.33 -1.55 -5.73
CA ILE A 189 -11.80 -1.51 -5.60
C ILE A 189 -12.25 -0.53 -4.52
N ILE A 190 -11.70 -0.61 -3.31
CA ILE A 190 -12.12 0.24 -2.20
C ILE A 190 -11.80 1.71 -2.50
N ILE A 191 -10.61 2.01 -3.03
CA ILE A 191 -10.29 3.38 -3.47
C ILE A 191 -11.21 3.85 -4.60
N PHE A 192 -11.57 2.99 -5.56
CA PHE A 192 -12.55 3.32 -6.58
C PHE A 192 -13.89 3.75 -5.96
N ILE A 193 -14.37 2.99 -4.97
CA ILE A 193 -15.63 3.29 -4.26
C ILE A 193 -15.50 4.62 -3.49
N ILE A 194 -14.43 4.80 -2.72
CA ILE A 194 -14.18 6.04 -1.98
C ILE A 194 -14.15 7.23 -2.93
N TYR A 195 -13.43 7.12 -4.05
CA TYR A 195 -13.36 8.17 -5.05
C TYR A 195 -14.74 8.51 -5.64
N LYS A 196 -15.58 7.49 -5.92
CA LYS A 196 -16.96 7.71 -6.38
C LYS A 196 -17.82 8.41 -5.33
N ILE A 197 -17.66 8.10 -4.04
CA ILE A 197 -18.35 8.79 -2.95
C ILE A 197 -17.91 10.25 -2.88
N LEU A 198 -16.60 10.52 -2.99
CA LEU A 198 -16.05 11.88 -3.00
C LEU A 198 -16.54 12.71 -4.20
N GLN A 199 -16.72 12.08 -5.37
CA GLN A 199 -17.34 12.72 -6.52
C GLN A 199 -18.81 13.10 -6.26
N LYS A 200 -19.59 12.19 -5.66
CA LYS A 200 -20.99 12.46 -5.28
C LYS A 200 -21.08 13.60 -4.25
N ALA A 201 -20.13 13.67 -3.31
CA ALA A 201 -20.02 14.73 -2.33
C ALA A 201 -19.49 16.07 -2.88
N LYS A 202 -19.19 16.16 -4.19
CA LYS A 202 -18.59 17.34 -4.87
C LYS A 202 -17.22 17.75 -4.33
N LEU A 203 -16.51 16.83 -3.66
CA LEU A 203 -15.17 17.03 -3.14
C LEU A 203 -14.08 16.63 -4.16
N ALA A 204 -14.41 15.74 -5.09
CA ALA A 204 -13.55 15.36 -6.22
C ALA A 204 -14.23 15.72 -7.56
N LYS A 205 -13.44 16.18 -8.54
CA LYS A 205 -13.90 16.52 -9.90
C LYS A 205 -13.69 15.37 -10.88
#